data_AF-A0A831QN87-F1
#
_entry.id   AF-A0A831QN87-F1
#
_cell.length_a   1.000
_cell.length_b   1.000
_cell.length_c   1.000
_cell.angle_alpha   90.00
_cell.angle_beta   90.00
_cell.angle_gamma   90.00
#
_symmetry.space_group_name_H-M   'P 1'
#
loop_
_entity.id
_entity.type
_entity.pdbx_description
1 polymer ?
#
loop_
_entity_poly.entity_id
_entity_poly.type
_entity_poly.pdbx_seq_one_letter_code
_entity_poly.pdbx_strand_id
1 'polypeptide(L)'
;MHAFQDLLFRSTSFTLNALKSLNNELLDSLGELANTTVIKNLQMVQLQKVILAVGMFSIFDSELQKSLSCKNGFIKAREILYDKGEIKLKNRFEYFSLAINILKHGQGRSYETLIQNYQLLPFEIITPGSSFFKEGDVTEVDTLIKVDDKFVMNCAELLTQVSKAVLD
;
A
#
# COMPACT_ATOMS: atom_id res chain seq x y z
N MET A 1 0.12 10.04 -24.78
CA MET A 1 0.62 10.06 -23.39
C MET A 1 0.56 8.62 -22.91
N HIS A 2 1.64 7.99 -22.46
CA HIS A 2 1.54 6.65 -21.88
C HIS A 2 0.53 6.72 -20.73
N ALA A 3 -0.44 5.82 -20.70
CA ALA A 3 -1.44 5.82 -19.65
C ALA A 3 -0.69 5.60 -18.32
N PHE A 4 -0.73 6.58 -17.42
CA PHE A 4 -0.05 6.57 -16.12
C PHE A 4 -0.16 5.21 -15.41
N GLN A 5 -1.34 4.60 -15.52
CA GLN A 5 -1.70 3.24 -15.12
C GLN A 5 -0.74 2.13 -15.62
N ASP A 6 -0.36 2.14 -16.90
CA ASP A 6 0.54 1.11 -17.46
C ASP A 6 1.96 1.22 -16.88
N LEU A 7 2.45 2.44 -16.71
CA LEU A 7 3.77 2.70 -16.14
C LEU A 7 3.80 2.41 -14.64
N LEU A 8 2.71 2.69 -13.92
CA LEU A 8 2.56 2.38 -12.50
C LEU A 8 2.65 0.87 -12.26
N PHE A 9 1.89 0.07 -13.01
CA PHE A 9 1.91 -1.38 -12.85
C PHE A 9 3.28 -1.98 -13.18
N ARG A 10 3.89 -1.57 -14.30
CA ARG A 10 5.22 -2.06 -14.73
C ARG A 10 6.31 -1.69 -13.73
N SER A 11 6.33 -0.45 -13.24
CA SER A 11 7.32 -0.01 -12.26
C SER A 11 7.17 -0.75 -10.94
N THR A 12 5.93 -0.93 -10.46
CA THR A 12 5.64 -1.70 -9.23
C THR A 12 6.13 -3.14 -9.35
N SER A 13 5.78 -3.82 -10.45
CA SER A 13 6.22 -5.19 -10.70
C SER A 13 7.74 -5.32 -10.77
N PHE A 14 8.41 -4.41 -11.48
CA PHE A 14 9.87 -4.37 -11.55
C PHE A 14 10.51 -4.20 -10.16
N THR A 15 10.07 -3.22 -9.38
CA THR A 15 10.61 -2.95 -8.05
C THR A 15 10.37 -4.12 -7.09
N LEU A 16 9.18 -4.72 -7.09
CA LEU A 16 8.90 -5.87 -6.23
C LEU A 16 9.75 -7.09 -6.59
N ASN A 17 9.97 -7.35 -7.88
CA ASN A 17 10.85 -8.44 -8.30
C ASN A 17 12.30 -8.21 -7.85
N ALA A 18 12.81 -6.99 -7.97
CA ALA A 18 14.15 -6.63 -7.49
C ALA A 18 14.26 -6.78 -5.96
N LEU A 19 13.27 -6.29 -5.22
CA LEU A 19 13.21 -6.43 -3.76
C LEU A 19 13.11 -7.88 -3.32
N LYS A 20 12.35 -8.71 -4.04
CA LYS A 20 12.22 -10.14 -3.76
C LYS A 20 13.53 -10.88 -3.99
N SER A 21 14.25 -10.58 -5.08
CA SER A 21 15.58 -11.15 -5.33
C SER A 21 16.54 -10.82 -4.19
N LEU A 22 16.64 -9.53 -3.84
CA LEU A 22 17.47 -9.06 -2.74
C LEU A 22 17.08 -9.71 -1.40
N ASN A 23 15.77 -9.84 -1.12
CA ASN A 23 15.29 -10.48 0.09
C ASN A 23 15.75 -11.95 0.19
N ASN A 24 15.67 -12.70 -0.91
CA ASN A 24 16.12 -14.09 -0.94
C ASN A 24 17.63 -14.19 -0.70
N GLU A 25 18.43 -13.36 -1.36
CA GLU A 25 19.89 -13.32 -1.18
C GLU A 25 20.28 -12.99 0.28
N LEU A 26 19.55 -12.06 0.91
CA LEU A 26 19.75 -11.70 2.31
C LEU A 26 19.36 -12.83 3.27
N LEU A 27 18.26 -13.54 2.99
CA LEU A 27 17.83 -14.69 3.78
C LEU A 27 18.85 -15.83 3.69
N ASP A 28 19.37 -16.12 2.50
CA ASP A 28 20.42 -17.11 2.30
C ASP A 28 21.71 -16.72 3.06
N SER A 29 22.01 -15.42 3.14
CA SER A 29 23.16 -14.87 3.87
C SER A 29 22.99 -14.84 5.39
N LEU A 30 21.76 -14.98 5.91
CA LEU A 30 21.48 -14.86 7.35
C LEU A 30 22.12 -16.00 8.16
N GLY A 31 22.32 -17.20 7.57
CA GLY A 31 23.05 -18.31 8.19
C GLY A 31 22.62 -18.65 9.63
N GLU A 32 23.54 -19.17 10.45
CA GLU A 32 23.33 -19.44 11.89
C GLU A 32 23.64 -18.23 12.81
N LEU A 33 24.22 -17.15 12.29
CA LEU A 33 24.64 -16.00 13.08
C LEU A 33 23.76 -14.80 12.77
N ALA A 34 23.03 -14.32 13.78
CA ALA A 34 22.20 -13.12 13.71
C ALA A 34 23.05 -11.87 13.39
N ASN A 35 23.31 -11.65 12.11
CA ASN A 35 24.08 -10.53 11.62
C ASN A 35 23.17 -9.29 11.56
N THR A 36 23.41 -8.34 12.46
CA THR A 36 22.67 -7.08 12.57
C THR A 36 22.55 -6.35 11.22
N THR A 37 23.58 -6.40 10.36
CA THR A 37 23.56 -5.77 9.04
C THR A 37 22.55 -6.43 8.11
N VAL A 38 22.49 -7.77 8.10
CA VAL A 38 21.55 -8.51 7.25
C VAL A 38 20.11 -8.25 7.73
N ILE A 39 19.87 -8.25 9.03
CA ILE A 39 18.55 -7.90 9.60
C ILE A 39 18.14 -6.48 9.19
N LYS A 40 19.05 -5.51 9.28
CA LYS A 40 18.78 -4.13 8.85
C LYS A 40 18.47 -4.01 7.37
N ASN A 41 19.13 -4.81 6.53
CA ASN A 41 18.83 -4.86 5.10
C ASN A 41 17.46 -5.51 4.83
N LEU A 42 17.07 -6.55 5.57
CA LEU A 42 15.72 -7.13 5.50
C LEU A 42 14.66 -6.11 5.93
N GLN A 43 14.88 -5.39 7.02
CA GLN A 43 14.01 -4.27 7.44
C GLN A 43 13.92 -3.18 6.37
N MET A 44 15.05 -2.83 5.73
CA MET A 44 15.08 -1.89 4.61
C MET A 44 14.22 -2.37 3.43
N VAL A 45 14.24 -3.68 3.11
CA VAL A 45 13.38 -4.25 2.06
C VAL A 45 11.90 -4.03 2.39
N GLN A 46 11.49 -4.28 3.64
CA GLN A 46 10.11 -4.05 4.06
C GLN A 46 9.76 -2.55 4.03
N LEU A 47 10.64 -1.67 4.52
CA LEU A 47 10.44 -0.23 4.48
C LEU A 47 10.29 0.29 3.05
N GLN A 48 11.06 -0.25 2.10
CA GLN A 48 10.97 0.16 0.70
C GLN A 48 9.58 -0.13 0.09
N LYS A 49 8.91 -1.22 0.51
CA LYS A 49 7.53 -1.52 0.10
C LYS A 49 6.54 -0.50 0.64
N VAL A 50 6.73 -0.04 1.89
CA VAL A 50 5.92 1.03 2.49
C VAL A 50 6.09 2.33 1.70
N ILE A 51 7.34 2.72 1.42
CA ILE A 51 7.66 3.93 0.64
C ILE A 51 7.01 3.85 -0.74
N LEU A 52 7.12 2.70 -1.41
CA LEU A 52 6.51 2.48 -2.72
C LEU A 52 4.99 2.66 -2.67
N ALA A 53 4.29 2.02 -1.73
CA ALA A 53 2.84 2.13 -1.58
C ALA A 53 2.38 3.57 -1.31
N VAL A 54 3.03 4.28 -0.39
CA VAL A 54 2.73 5.69 -0.09
C VAL A 54 3.01 6.59 -1.29
N GLY A 55 4.13 6.36 -2.00
CA GLY A 55 4.51 7.10 -3.20
C GLY A 55 3.50 6.97 -4.32
N MET A 56 3.03 5.73 -4.60
CA MET A 56 2.01 5.46 -5.62
C MET A 56 0.74 6.28 -5.40
N PHE A 57 0.21 6.28 -4.17
CA PHE A 57 -0.99 7.03 -3.84
C PHE A 57 -0.76 8.55 -3.89
N SER A 58 0.42 9.03 -3.46
CA SER A 58 0.73 10.46 -3.46
C SER A 58 0.80 11.04 -4.89
N ILE A 59 1.43 10.29 -5.81
CA ILE A 59 1.49 10.67 -7.22
C ILE A 59 0.10 10.58 -7.86
N PHE A 60 -0.66 9.53 -7.55
CA PHE A 60 -2.00 9.36 -8.12
C PHE A 60 -3.00 10.43 -7.65
N ASP A 61 -2.94 10.87 -6.38
CA ASP A 61 -3.78 12.00 -5.94
C ASP A 61 -3.47 13.27 -6.73
N SER A 62 -2.18 13.52 -7.00
CA SER A 62 -1.75 14.65 -7.83
C SER A 62 -2.26 14.54 -9.26
N GLU A 63 -2.29 13.33 -9.83
CA GLU A 63 -2.86 13.06 -11.15
C GLU A 63 -4.37 13.31 -11.18
N LEU A 64 -5.11 12.80 -10.19
CA LEU A 64 -6.55 13.04 -10.05
C LEU A 64 -6.88 14.52 -9.89
N GLN A 65 -6.11 15.26 -9.08
CA GLN A 65 -6.31 16.70 -8.89
C GLN A 65 -6.16 17.47 -10.21
N LYS A 66 -5.13 17.13 -11.01
CA LYS A 66 -4.90 17.75 -12.33
C LYS A 66 -6.02 17.39 -13.31
N SER A 67 -6.28 16.11 -13.49
CA SER A 67 -7.21 15.62 -14.52
C SER A 67 -8.66 15.98 -14.23
N LEU A 68 -9.06 16.03 -12.95
CA LEU A 68 -10.42 16.40 -12.52
C LEU A 68 -10.56 17.88 -12.16
N SER A 69 -9.48 18.69 -12.29
CA SER A 69 -9.44 20.10 -11.89
C SER A 69 -10.04 20.35 -10.49
N CYS A 70 -9.58 19.58 -9.50
CA CYS A 70 -10.13 19.59 -8.15
C CYS A 70 -9.05 19.72 -7.07
N LYS A 71 -9.43 20.16 -5.87
CA LYS A 71 -8.50 20.32 -4.73
C LYS A 71 -8.14 19.00 -4.04
N ASN A 72 -9.04 18.01 -4.08
CA ASN A 72 -8.84 16.72 -3.44
C ASN A 72 -9.24 15.60 -4.40
N GLY A 73 -8.23 14.97 -5.01
CA GLY A 73 -8.42 13.96 -6.05
C GLY A 73 -9.15 12.75 -5.52
N PHE A 74 -8.78 12.27 -4.33
CA PHE A 74 -9.40 11.07 -3.74
C PHE A 74 -10.86 11.25 -3.36
N ILE A 75 -11.27 12.41 -2.83
CA ILE A 75 -12.68 12.71 -2.57
C ILE A 75 -13.43 12.72 -3.90
N LYS A 76 -12.92 13.45 -4.89
CA LYS A 76 -13.61 13.58 -6.18
C LYS A 76 -13.74 12.25 -6.93
N ALA A 77 -12.71 11.42 -6.89
CA ALA A 77 -12.74 10.08 -7.46
C ALA A 77 -13.79 9.19 -6.79
N ARG A 78 -13.94 9.24 -5.45
CA ARG A 78 -14.97 8.46 -4.75
C ARG A 78 -16.39 8.92 -5.07
N GLU A 79 -16.61 10.23 -5.24
CA GLU A 79 -17.90 10.77 -5.71
C GLU A 79 -18.24 10.20 -7.10
N ILE A 80 -17.30 10.28 -8.05
CA ILE A 80 -17.51 9.79 -9.41
C ILE A 80 -17.80 8.27 -9.42
N LEU A 81 -17.07 7.48 -8.64
CA LEU A 81 -17.33 6.04 -8.52
C LEU A 81 -18.71 5.75 -7.91
N TYR A 82 -19.15 6.55 -6.94
CA TYR A 82 -20.48 6.42 -6.36
C TYR A 82 -21.57 6.75 -7.39
N ASP A 83 -21.42 7.85 -8.13
CA ASP A 83 -22.37 8.28 -9.15
C ASP A 83 -22.47 7.28 -10.32
N LYS A 84 -21.36 6.60 -10.65
CA LYS A 84 -21.32 5.50 -11.63
C LYS A 84 -21.87 4.16 -11.09
N GLY A 85 -22.24 4.08 -9.81
CA GLY A 85 -22.72 2.84 -9.17
C GLY A 85 -21.61 1.82 -8.86
N GLU A 86 -20.34 2.21 -8.99
CA GLU A 86 -19.16 1.37 -8.75
C GLU A 86 -18.82 1.25 -7.25
N ILE A 87 -19.82 0.90 -6.44
CA ILE A 87 -19.76 0.93 -4.97
C ILE A 87 -18.65 0.05 -4.40
N LYS A 88 -18.42 -1.14 -5.00
CA LYS A 88 -17.36 -2.06 -4.56
C LYS A 88 -15.97 -1.44 -4.77
N LEU A 89 -15.73 -0.83 -5.93
CA LEU A 89 -14.46 -0.18 -6.24
C LEU A 89 -14.24 1.05 -5.36
N LYS A 90 -15.28 1.86 -5.15
CA LYS A 90 -15.26 3.01 -4.23
C LYS A 90 -14.85 2.59 -2.82
N ASN A 91 -15.46 1.55 -2.27
CA ASN A 91 -15.18 1.09 -0.90
C ASN A 91 -13.76 0.49 -0.79
N ARG A 92 -13.33 -0.30 -1.77
CA ARG A 92 -11.95 -0.80 -1.83
C ARG A 92 -10.95 0.36 -1.90
N PHE A 93 -11.22 1.38 -2.71
CA PHE A 93 -10.37 2.56 -2.82
C PHE A 93 -10.27 3.35 -1.51
N GLU A 94 -11.40 3.47 -0.79
CA GLU A 94 -11.45 4.07 0.54
C GLU A 94 -10.61 3.30 1.56
N TYR A 95 -10.74 1.97 1.63
CA TYR A 95 -9.96 1.14 2.55
C TYR A 95 -8.44 1.30 2.35
N PHE A 96 -7.98 1.25 1.10
CA PHE A 96 -6.56 1.45 0.83
C PHE A 96 -6.12 2.90 1.08
N SER A 97 -6.94 3.90 0.77
CA SER A 97 -6.63 5.30 1.09
C SER A 97 -6.42 5.50 2.60
N LEU A 98 -7.26 4.87 3.43
CA LEU A 98 -7.11 4.88 4.88
C LEU A 98 -5.85 4.12 5.33
N ALA A 99 -5.55 2.96 4.73
CA ALA A 99 -4.33 2.22 5.01
C ALA A 99 -3.06 3.04 4.71
N ILE A 100 -3.04 3.75 3.58
CA ILE A 100 -1.93 4.66 3.26
C ILE A 100 -1.83 5.81 4.25
N ASN A 101 -2.94 6.36 4.74
CA ASN A 101 -2.89 7.37 5.80
C ASN A 101 -2.33 6.82 7.11
N ILE A 102 -2.65 5.58 7.46
CA ILE A 102 -2.07 4.89 8.62
C ILE A 102 -0.57 4.68 8.44
N LEU A 103 -0.11 4.28 7.24
CA LEU A 103 1.32 4.14 6.96
C LEU A 103 2.10 5.47 7.08
N LYS A 104 1.45 6.61 6.82
CA LYS A 104 2.08 7.94 6.94
C LYS A 104 2.04 8.50 8.36
N HIS A 105 0.98 8.23 9.12
CA HIS A 105 0.66 8.96 10.34
C HIS A 105 0.50 8.09 11.59
N GLY A 106 0.52 6.76 11.45
CA GLY A 106 0.30 5.82 12.53
C GLY A 106 -1.17 5.75 12.96
N GLN A 107 -1.38 5.60 14.27
CA GLN A 107 -2.73 5.49 14.85
C GLN A 107 -3.51 6.81 14.75
N GLY A 108 -4.82 6.70 14.61
CA GLY A 108 -5.74 7.85 14.58
C GLY A 108 -7.06 7.48 13.89
N ARG A 109 -7.78 8.50 13.42
CA ARG A 109 -9.12 8.33 12.80
C ARG A 109 -9.15 7.27 11.70
N SER A 110 -8.13 7.23 10.82
CA SER A 110 -8.07 6.23 9.76
C SER A 110 -7.94 4.80 10.30
N TYR A 111 -7.16 4.61 11.37
CA TYR A 111 -7.03 3.33 12.04
C TYR A 111 -8.35 2.91 12.70
N GLU A 112 -8.99 3.82 13.45
CA GLU A 112 -10.29 3.57 14.10
C GLU A 112 -11.36 3.13 13.08
N THR A 113 -11.43 3.81 11.92
CA THR A 113 -12.36 3.46 10.84
C THR A 113 -12.08 2.06 10.26
N LEU A 114 -10.82 1.71 10.03
CA LEU A 114 -10.46 0.39 9.49
C LEU A 114 -10.71 -0.72 10.50
N ILE A 115 -10.43 -0.50 11.79
CA ILE A 115 -10.67 -1.50 12.83
C ILE A 115 -12.15 -1.84 12.97
N GLN A 116 -13.05 -0.87 12.83
CA GLN A 116 -14.50 -1.16 12.83
C GLN A 116 -14.94 -2.10 11.70
N ASN A 117 -14.16 -2.18 10.62
CA ASN A 117 -14.46 -2.97 9.43
C ASN A 117 -13.39 -4.04 9.15
N TYR A 118 -12.59 -4.42 10.16
CA TYR A 118 -11.34 -5.18 9.94
C TYR A 118 -11.55 -6.52 9.21
N GLN A 119 -12.70 -7.18 9.43
CA GLN A 119 -13.05 -8.46 8.79
C GLN A 119 -13.29 -8.34 7.27
N LEU A 120 -13.55 -7.14 6.77
CA LEU A 120 -13.82 -6.86 5.36
C LEU A 120 -12.57 -6.38 4.60
N LEU A 121 -11.45 -6.19 5.31
CA LEU A 121 -10.27 -5.61 4.71
C LEU A 121 -9.57 -6.64 3.81
N PRO A 122 -9.10 -6.24 2.61
CA PRO A 122 -8.35 -7.11 1.71
C PRO A 122 -6.87 -7.25 2.09
N PHE A 123 -6.49 -6.79 3.29
CA PHE A 123 -5.13 -6.77 3.82
C PHE A 123 -5.15 -6.89 5.35
N GLU A 124 -4.01 -7.27 5.92
CA GLU A 124 -3.86 -7.46 7.37
C GLU A 124 -3.54 -6.12 8.07
N ILE A 125 -4.14 -5.94 9.25
CA ILE A 125 -3.98 -4.77 10.14
C ILE A 125 -3.77 -5.28 11.57
N ILE A 126 -2.90 -4.63 12.34
CA ILE A 126 -2.73 -4.93 13.77
C ILE A 126 -4.00 -4.49 14.51
N THR A 127 -4.72 -5.45 15.09
CA THR A 127 -5.94 -5.20 15.88
C THR A 127 -5.60 -4.86 17.33
N PRO A 128 -6.52 -4.18 18.05
CA PRO A 128 -6.35 -3.95 19.49
C PRO A 128 -6.09 -5.26 20.24
N GLY A 129 -5.05 -5.29 21.06
CA GLY A 129 -4.62 -6.47 21.80
C GLY A 129 -3.58 -7.35 21.08
N SER A 130 -3.25 -7.05 19.83
CA SER A 130 -2.05 -7.57 19.15
C SER A 130 -1.00 -6.47 19.02
N SER A 131 0.28 -6.86 18.98
CA SER A 131 1.41 -5.94 18.79
C SER A 131 2.32 -6.33 17.62
N PHE A 132 2.14 -7.52 17.05
CA PHE A 132 3.01 -8.07 16.01
C PHE A 132 2.17 -8.79 14.95
N PHE A 133 2.62 -8.79 13.70
CA PHE A 133 2.04 -9.69 12.69
C PHE A 133 2.57 -11.11 12.89
N LYS A 134 3.86 -11.23 13.22
CA LYS A 134 4.50 -12.49 13.59
C LYS A 134 5.44 -12.29 14.77
N GLU A 135 5.08 -12.84 15.92
CA GLU A 135 5.92 -12.79 17.12
C GLU A 135 7.30 -13.41 16.86
N GLY A 136 8.36 -12.70 17.26
CA GLY A 136 9.75 -13.12 17.06
C GLY A 136 10.35 -12.77 15.69
N ASP A 137 9.59 -12.14 14.77
CA ASP A 137 10.13 -11.65 13.51
C ASP A 137 10.82 -10.29 13.71
N VAL A 138 12.16 -10.31 13.71
CA VAL A 138 13.00 -9.11 13.87
C VAL A 138 13.16 -8.30 12.58
N THR A 139 12.62 -8.79 11.46
CA THR A 139 12.72 -8.14 10.14
C THR A 139 11.54 -7.23 9.84
N GLU A 140 10.48 -7.30 10.63
CA GLU A 140 9.31 -6.43 10.52
C GLU A 140 9.68 -4.96 10.79
N VAL A 141 9.00 -4.07 10.08
CA VAL A 141 9.05 -2.62 10.32
C VAL A 141 7.83 -2.22 11.15
N ASP A 142 7.97 -1.19 11.97
CA ASP A 142 6.90 -0.71 12.85
C ASP A 142 5.78 -0.04 12.05
N THR A 143 4.86 -0.85 11.53
CA THR A 143 3.67 -0.43 10.79
C THR A 143 2.44 -1.15 11.29
N LEU A 144 1.30 -0.45 11.30
CA LEU A 144 0.02 -1.04 11.70
C LEU A 144 -0.65 -1.82 10.57
N ILE A 145 -0.17 -1.69 9.33
CA ILE A 145 -0.64 -2.41 8.15
C ILE A 145 0.48 -3.35 7.70
N LYS A 146 0.14 -4.58 7.33
CA LYS A 146 1.10 -5.51 6.74
C LYS A 146 1.33 -5.15 5.28
N VAL A 147 2.54 -4.72 4.95
CA VAL A 147 2.91 -4.27 3.60
C VAL A 147 3.75 -5.34 2.90
N ASP A 148 3.10 -6.43 2.51
CA ASP A 148 3.71 -7.49 1.71
C ASP A 148 3.62 -7.20 0.19
N ASP A 149 4.20 -8.07 -0.64
CA ASP A 149 4.18 -7.92 -2.09
C ASP A 149 2.74 -7.87 -2.64
N LYS A 150 1.83 -8.62 -2.00
CA LYS A 150 0.41 -8.68 -2.37
C LYS A 150 -0.27 -7.34 -2.09
N PHE A 151 0.00 -6.71 -0.95
CA PHE A 151 -0.51 -5.38 -0.62
C PHE A 151 -0.06 -4.34 -1.65
N VAL A 152 1.23 -4.32 -1.98
CA VAL A 152 1.78 -3.36 -2.94
C VAL A 152 1.22 -3.59 -4.35
N MET A 153 1.10 -4.83 -4.80
CA MET A 153 0.46 -5.13 -6.09
C MET A 153 -1.02 -4.74 -6.10
N ASN A 154 -1.75 -5.01 -5.02
CA ASN A 154 -3.14 -4.59 -4.87
C ASN A 154 -3.29 -3.07 -4.97
N CYS A 155 -2.35 -2.29 -4.43
CA CYS A 155 -2.33 -0.84 -4.61
C CYS A 155 -2.24 -0.48 -6.09
N ALA A 156 -1.26 -1.00 -6.83
CA ALA A 156 -1.10 -0.68 -8.25
C ALA A 156 -2.32 -1.06 -9.10
N GLU A 157 -2.87 -2.27 -8.88
CA GLU A 157 -4.10 -2.73 -9.53
C GLU A 157 -5.30 -1.85 -9.23
N LEU A 158 -5.51 -1.50 -7.96
CA LEU A 158 -6.60 -0.64 -7.52
C LEU A 158 -6.51 0.74 -8.16
N LEU A 159 -5.33 1.38 -8.14
CA LEU A 159 -5.15 2.70 -8.74
C LEU A 159 -5.38 2.67 -10.25
N THR A 160 -4.99 1.57 -10.92
CA THR A 160 -5.30 1.33 -12.33
C THR A 160 -6.81 1.24 -12.57
N GLN A 161 -7.53 0.45 -11.76
CA GLN A 161 -9.00 0.32 -11.88
C GLN A 161 -9.71 1.65 -11.63
N VAL A 162 -9.30 2.40 -10.60
CA VAL A 162 -9.87 3.72 -10.30
C VAL A 162 -9.56 4.72 -11.42
N SER A 163 -8.33 4.72 -11.95
CA SER A 163 -7.97 5.57 -13.09
C SER A 163 -8.90 5.33 -14.27
N LYS A 164 -9.12 4.06 -14.68
CA LYS A 164 -10.04 3.73 -15.78
C LYS A 164 -11.46 4.14 -15.51
N ALA A 165 -11.93 3.94 -14.28
CA ALA A 165 -13.31 4.26 -13.93
C ALA A 165 -13.58 5.76 -13.79
N VAL A 166 -12.54 6.58 -13.57
CA VAL A 166 -12.70 8.01 -13.21
C VAL A 166 -12.17 8.96 -14.28
N LEU A 167 -11.12 8.57 -15.00
CA LEU A 167 -10.40 9.42 -15.95
C LEU A 167 -10.62 9.01 -17.43
N ASP A 168 -11.09 7.79 -17.68
CA ASP A 168 -11.57 7.36 -19.01
C ASP A 168 -13.10 7.57 -19.11
#